data_AF-A0A849DPR7-F1
#
_entry.id   AF-A0A849DPR7-F1
#
_cell.length_a   1.000
_cell.length_b   1.000
_cell.length_c   1.000
_cell.angle_alpha   90.00
_cell.angle_beta   90.00
_cell.angle_gamma   90.00
#
_symmetry.space_group_name_H-M   'P 1'
#
loop_
_entity.id
_entity.type
_entity.pdbx_description
1 polymer ?
#
loop_
_entity_poly.entity_id
_entity_poly.type
_entity_poly.pdbx_seq_one_letter_code
_entity_poly.pdbx_strand_id
1 'polypeptide(L)'
;MNRVSDLNSSAAARGNVAETPDPGEDGQRTGGVWAITAEDERAQWTFVPLASVGPLRFGMDPGEVTAVLGGARVSHYITGSCVSLNHVGVTTYYDHTGRLACVAIDALRGPQVTYADISLVGRVPSEVERWFLAQAEVGELDVMYSQMADPSSESLGIVVRAQRAGDVVLTRPVFVGTAWAERVGDTSEGFIPRTEWETW
;
A
#
# COMPACT_ATOMS: atom_id res chain seq x y z
N MET A 1 30.84 -30.88 -75.95
CA MET A 1 32.32 -30.86 -75.88
C MET A 1 32.75 -30.01 -74.71
N ASN A 2 33.53 -30.62 -73.78
CA ASN A 2 34.52 -30.11 -72.81
C ASN A 2 34.24 -28.83 -72.00
N ARG A 3 34.11 -28.93 -70.67
CA ARG A 3 35.17 -28.93 -69.60
C ARG A 3 35.83 -27.55 -69.50
N VAL A 4 35.91 -26.87 -68.35
CA VAL A 4 36.49 -27.33 -67.07
C VAL A 4 35.96 -26.49 -65.89
N SER A 5 35.91 -27.14 -64.73
CA SER A 5 35.49 -26.67 -63.41
C SER A 5 36.61 -25.96 -62.63
N ASP A 6 36.22 -25.09 -61.69
CA ASP A 6 36.47 -25.17 -60.23
C ASP A 6 36.90 -23.87 -59.48
N LEU A 7 36.06 -23.55 -58.49
CA LEU A 7 36.34 -23.17 -57.09
C LEU A 7 36.98 -21.81 -56.71
N ASN A 8 36.08 -20.89 -56.33
CA ASN A 8 35.86 -20.34 -54.97
C ASN A 8 37.03 -19.70 -54.18
N SER A 9 37.00 -18.37 -54.00
CA SER A 9 37.04 -17.68 -52.69
C SER A 9 37.19 -16.16 -52.81
N SER A 10 36.65 -15.47 -51.79
CA SER A 10 36.78 -14.05 -51.44
C SER A 10 35.75 -13.10 -52.05
N ALA A 11 35.11 -12.16 -51.36
CA ALA A 11 34.69 -11.92 -49.99
C ALA A 11 33.96 -10.54 -50.03
N ALA A 12 33.21 -10.24 -48.97
CA ALA A 12 32.76 -8.91 -48.55
C ALA A 12 31.51 -8.29 -49.21
N ALA A 13 30.40 -8.50 -48.48
CA ALA A 13 29.53 -7.47 -47.90
C ALA A 13 28.66 -6.60 -48.82
N ARG A 14 27.36 -6.96 -48.83
CA ARG A 14 26.22 -6.14 -49.23
C ARG A 14 25.65 -5.38 -48.02
N GLY A 15 25.22 -4.14 -48.26
CA GLY A 15 24.17 -3.42 -47.51
C GLY A 15 24.58 -2.95 -46.11
N ASN A 16 24.09 -1.85 -45.55
CA ASN A 16 23.05 -0.93 -45.94
C ASN A 16 23.29 0.39 -45.16
N VAL A 17 22.66 1.45 -45.65
CA VAL A 17 22.62 2.82 -45.16
C VAL A 17 22.46 2.91 -43.64
N ALA A 18 23.33 3.70 -42.99
CA ALA A 18 23.22 4.03 -41.57
C ALA A 18 22.04 4.99 -41.35
N GLU A 19 20.96 4.45 -40.79
CA GLU A 19 19.87 5.20 -40.19
C GLU A 19 20.37 5.79 -38.87
N THR A 20 20.22 7.11 -38.71
CA THR A 20 20.62 7.80 -37.48
C THR A 20 19.58 7.49 -36.40
N PRO A 21 19.95 7.01 -35.20
CA PRO A 21 18.98 6.76 -34.16
C PRO A 21 18.42 8.08 -33.62
N ASP A 22 17.09 8.15 -33.58
CA ASP A 22 16.26 9.16 -32.93
C ASP A 22 16.65 9.26 -31.43
N PRO A 23 16.94 10.45 -30.88
CA PRO A 23 17.33 10.57 -29.49
C PRO A 23 16.09 10.44 -28.59
N GLY A 24 16.00 9.30 -27.92
CA GLY A 24 15.48 9.20 -26.56
C GLY A 24 14.01 9.53 -26.37
N GLU A 25 13.19 8.49 -26.45
CA GLU A 25 11.99 8.37 -25.62
C GLU A 25 12.43 8.31 -24.13
N ASP A 26 12.83 9.47 -23.59
CA ASP A 26 12.98 9.64 -22.15
C ASP A 26 11.59 9.75 -21.55
N GLY A 27 11.27 8.71 -20.77
CA GLY A 27 10.02 8.51 -20.06
C GLY A 27 9.45 9.79 -19.48
N GLN A 28 8.33 10.21 -20.06
CA GLN A 28 7.54 11.34 -19.62
C GLN A 28 6.94 11.01 -18.25
N ARG A 29 7.69 11.35 -17.19
CA ARG A 29 7.20 11.46 -15.81
C ARG A 29 6.16 12.58 -15.76
N THR A 30 4.91 12.25 -16.02
CA THR A 30 3.77 13.13 -15.71
C THR A 30 3.56 13.11 -14.20
N GLY A 31 4.20 14.05 -13.49
CA GLY A 31 3.86 14.42 -12.12
C GLY A 31 2.48 15.04 -12.07
N GLY A 32 1.44 14.21 -12.01
CA GLY A 32 0.07 14.62 -11.74
C GLY A 32 -0.28 14.47 -10.26
N VAL A 33 -1.39 15.09 -9.85
CA VAL A 33 -2.03 14.94 -8.52
C VAL A 33 -2.21 13.46 -8.10
N TRP A 34 -2.15 12.54 -9.06
CA TRP A 34 -2.30 11.09 -8.95
C TRP A 34 -0.98 10.30 -8.92
N ALA A 35 0.16 10.94 -8.62
CA ALA A 35 1.43 10.23 -8.50
C ALA A 35 1.34 9.15 -7.40
N ILE A 36 1.22 7.90 -7.85
CA ILE A 36 1.32 6.71 -7.02
C ILE A 36 2.81 6.42 -6.84
N THR A 37 3.29 6.38 -5.60
CA THR A 37 4.65 5.90 -5.33
C THR A 37 4.73 4.43 -5.73
N ALA A 38 5.71 4.07 -6.56
CA ALA A 38 5.91 2.68 -6.97
C ALA A 38 6.19 1.81 -5.73
N GLU A 39 5.78 0.54 -5.73
CA GLU A 39 5.93 -0.37 -4.58
C GLU A 39 7.38 -0.43 -4.08
N ASP A 40 8.36 -0.52 -5.00
CA ASP A 40 9.80 -0.56 -4.68
C ASP A 40 10.36 0.76 -4.13
N GLU A 41 9.67 1.87 -4.39
CA GLU A 41 10.03 3.21 -3.88
C GLU A 41 9.40 3.47 -2.50
N ARG A 42 8.49 2.62 -2.04
CA ARG A 42 7.86 2.72 -0.72
C ARG A 42 8.76 2.13 0.35
N ALA A 43 8.70 2.74 1.54
CA ALA A 43 9.23 2.11 2.73
C ALA A 43 8.51 0.78 2.97
N GLN A 44 9.28 -0.30 3.15
CA GLN A 44 8.75 -1.64 3.36
C GLN A 44 8.56 -1.89 4.86
N TRP A 45 7.32 -2.12 5.25
CA TRP A 45 6.90 -2.28 6.64
C TRP A 45 6.31 -3.68 6.85
N THR A 46 6.62 -4.28 7.98
CA THR A 46 6.00 -5.54 8.41
C THR A 46 4.87 -5.26 9.37
N PHE A 47 3.75 -5.94 9.19
CA PHE A 47 2.64 -5.93 10.12
C PHE A 47 2.76 -7.08 11.14
N VAL A 48 2.67 -6.73 12.42
CA VAL A 48 2.53 -7.69 13.52
C VAL A 48 1.15 -7.44 14.14
N PRO A 49 0.22 -8.42 14.02
CA PRO A 49 -1.16 -8.29 14.49
C PRO A 49 -1.28 -7.68 15.88
N LEU A 50 -2.16 -6.69 16.01
CA LEU A 50 -2.49 -6.00 17.26
C LEU A 50 -1.33 -5.32 18.00
N ALA A 51 -0.09 -5.42 17.50
CA ALA A 51 1.11 -4.98 18.19
C ALA A 51 1.83 -3.83 17.46
N SER A 52 2.06 -3.95 16.16
CA SER A 52 2.81 -2.94 15.41
C SER A 52 2.60 -2.97 13.90
N VAL A 53 2.76 -1.80 13.28
CA VAL A 53 2.78 -1.61 11.82
C VAL A 53 4.10 -0.92 11.46
N GLY A 54 5.07 -1.67 10.95
CA GLY A 54 6.42 -1.18 10.72
C GLY A 54 7.06 -0.63 12.01
N PRO A 55 7.53 0.63 12.03
CA PRO A 55 8.13 1.24 13.22
C PRO A 55 7.10 1.66 14.28
N LEU A 56 5.81 1.71 13.93
CA LEU A 56 4.75 2.16 14.82
C LEU A 56 4.26 1.02 15.71
N ARG A 57 4.25 1.24 17.03
CA ARG A 57 3.67 0.30 18.00
C ARG A 57 2.42 0.88 18.62
N PHE A 58 1.36 0.08 18.70
CA PHE A 58 0.16 0.50 19.41
C PHE A 58 0.50 0.76 20.89
N GLY A 59 -0.07 1.80 21.46
CA GLY A 59 0.25 2.29 22.81
C GLY A 59 1.24 3.47 22.87
N MET A 60 1.95 3.76 21.78
CA MET A 60 2.90 4.90 21.69
C MET A 60 2.19 6.25 21.88
N ASP A 61 2.89 7.21 22.49
CA ASP A 61 2.41 8.59 22.54
C ASP A 61 2.70 9.35 21.21
N PRO A 62 2.05 10.50 20.96
CA PRO A 62 2.25 11.25 19.72
C PRO A 62 3.70 11.73 19.49
N GLY A 63 4.45 11.98 20.56
CA GLY A 63 5.86 12.37 20.49
C GLY A 63 6.75 11.22 20.03
N GLU A 64 6.53 10.03 20.57
CA GLU A 64 7.19 8.80 20.13
C GLU A 64 6.90 8.50 18.65
N VAL A 65 5.63 8.58 18.23
CA VAL A 65 5.21 8.40 16.82
C VAL A 65 5.93 9.38 15.90
N THR A 66 6.01 10.65 16.30
CA THR A 66 6.69 11.69 15.51
C THR A 66 8.19 11.42 15.41
N ALA A 67 8.81 10.95 16.49
CA ALA A 67 10.23 10.62 16.52
C ALA A 67 10.57 9.44 15.60
N VAL A 68 9.79 8.35 15.65
CA VAL A 68 10.05 7.16 14.81
C VAL A 68 9.77 7.42 13.33
N LEU A 69 8.85 8.32 13.00
CA LEU A 69 8.56 8.73 11.62
C LEU A 69 9.45 9.89 11.13
N GLY A 70 10.49 10.26 11.88
CA GLY A 70 11.52 11.18 11.41
C GLY A 70 11.12 12.66 11.41
N GLY A 71 10.35 13.11 12.41
CA GLY A 71 9.97 14.52 12.55
C GLY A 71 8.88 14.97 11.58
N ALA A 72 8.06 14.03 11.13
CA ALA A 72 6.94 14.29 10.25
C ALA A 72 6.04 15.40 10.83
N ARG A 73 5.79 16.43 10.03
CA ARG A 73 4.98 17.58 10.43
C ARG A 73 3.53 17.11 10.60
N VAL A 74 3.00 17.25 11.81
CA VAL A 74 1.57 17.13 12.10
C VAL A 74 0.84 18.06 11.15
N SER A 75 0.12 17.49 10.18
CA SER A 75 -0.48 18.27 9.09
C SER A 75 -1.85 18.80 9.48
N HIS A 76 -2.62 18.04 10.27
CA HIS A 76 -3.94 18.41 10.72
C HIS A 76 -4.26 17.78 12.08
N TYR A 77 -4.77 18.60 12.99
CA TYR A 77 -5.56 18.16 14.14
C TYR A 77 -7.03 18.25 13.73
N ILE A 78 -7.64 17.13 13.36
CA ILE A 78 -9.11 17.08 13.27
C ILE A 78 -9.59 16.71 14.67
N THR A 79 -10.23 17.67 15.33
CA THR A 79 -10.99 17.53 16.58
C THR A 79 -10.43 16.52 17.59
N GLY A 80 -9.24 16.82 18.13
CA GLY A 80 -8.85 16.40 19.49
C GLY A 80 -8.16 15.04 19.70
N SER A 81 -8.06 14.15 18.70
CA SER A 81 -7.50 12.79 18.96
C SER A 81 -6.78 12.10 17.80
N CYS A 82 -6.48 12.78 16.68
CA CYS A 82 -5.71 12.18 15.57
C CYS A 82 -4.56 13.06 15.08
N VAL A 83 -3.53 12.42 14.53
CA VAL A 83 -2.38 13.06 13.89
C VAL A 83 -2.24 12.48 12.48
N SER A 84 -2.45 13.30 11.46
CA SER A 84 -2.19 12.89 10.07
C SER A 84 -0.81 13.38 9.61
N LEU A 85 -0.03 12.47 9.03
CA LEU A 85 1.33 12.70 8.54
C LEU A 85 1.37 12.56 7.01
N ASN A 86 0.98 13.64 6.35
CA ASN A 86 0.81 13.71 4.90
C ASN A 86 2.08 13.40 4.08
N HIS A 87 3.27 13.62 4.63
CA HIS A 87 4.53 13.34 3.92
C HIS A 87 4.89 11.85 3.85
N VAL A 88 4.32 11.03 4.73
CA VAL A 88 4.58 9.58 4.79
C VAL A 88 3.34 8.77 4.37
N GLY A 89 2.21 9.43 4.11
CA GLY A 89 0.95 8.75 3.77
C GLY A 89 0.43 7.89 4.92
N VAL A 90 0.64 8.33 6.16
CA VAL A 90 0.19 7.61 7.37
C VAL A 90 -0.69 8.54 8.19
N THR A 91 -1.85 8.04 8.61
CA THR A 91 -2.72 8.74 9.55
C THR A 91 -2.83 7.92 10.83
N THR A 92 -2.53 8.54 11.97
CA THR A 92 -2.57 7.90 13.28
C THR A 92 -3.71 8.46 14.12
N TYR A 93 -4.33 7.56 14.88
CA TYR A 93 -5.46 7.84 15.74
C TYR A 93 -5.13 7.37 17.16
N TYR A 94 -5.52 8.20 18.13
CA TYR A 94 -5.22 7.99 19.53
C TYR A 94 -6.52 7.72 20.30
N ASP A 95 -6.42 6.84 21.30
CA ASP A 95 -7.51 6.60 22.23
C ASP A 95 -7.73 7.78 23.19
N HIS A 96 -8.72 7.66 24.08
CA HIS A 96 -9.02 8.68 25.08
C HIS A 96 -7.88 8.89 26.11
N THR A 97 -6.90 7.99 26.18
CA THR A 97 -5.69 8.13 27.02
C THR A 97 -4.55 8.83 26.29
N GLY A 98 -4.74 9.16 25.00
CA GLY A 98 -3.72 9.78 24.15
C GLY A 98 -2.69 8.79 23.60
N ARG A 99 -3.01 7.49 23.56
CA ARG A 99 -2.13 6.43 23.06
C ARG A 99 -2.53 5.96 21.68
N LEU A 100 -1.55 5.63 20.85
CA LEU A 100 -1.76 5.18 19.48
C LEU A 100 -2.63 3.91 19.48
N ALA A 101 -3.81 3.99 18.90
CA ALA A 101 -4.77 2.91 18.87
C ALA A 101 -5.09 2.44 17.44
N CYS A 102 -4.94 3.32 16.45
CA CYS A 102 -5.25 3.01 15.07
C CYS A 102 -4.30 3.72 14.10
N VAL A 103 -3.97 3.03 13.00
CA VAL A 103 -3.07 3.49 11.93
C VAL A 103 -3.73 3.20 10.59
N ALA A 104 -4.02 4.24 9.81
CA ALA A 104 -4.49 4.12 8.43
C ALA A 104 -3.36 4.45 7.46
N ILE A 105 -3.17 3.62 6.43
CA ILE A 105 -2.12 3.80 5.43
C ILE A 105 -2.73 4.26 4.10
N ASP A 106 -2.29 5.41 3.60
CA ASP A 106 -2.70 5.95 2.30
C ASP A 106 -2.23 5.04 1.15
N ALA A 107 -3.13 4.71 0.24
CA ALA A 107 -2.83 3.78 -0.85
C ALA A 107 -1.80 4.34 -1.84
N LEU A 108 -1.65 5.66 -1.96
CA LEU A 108 -0.86 6.31 -3.00
C LEU A 108 0.55 6.65 -2.54
N ARG A 109 0.70 7.04 -1.28
CA ARG A 109 1.97 7.55 -0.73
C ARG A 109 2.43 6.81 0.51
N GLY A 110 1.56 5.99 1.09
CA GLY A 110 1.86 5.23 2.30
C GLY A 110 2.98 4.20 2.11
N PRO A 111 3.63 3.76 3.19
CA PRO A 111 4.53 2.63 3.17
C PRO A 111 3.83 1.36 2.67
N GLN A 112 4.57 0.47 2.04
CA GLN A 112 4.06 -0.84 1.69
C GLN A 112 4.06 -1.70 2.95
N VAL A 113 2.88 -2.17 3.38
CA VAL A 113 2.77 -3.03 4.56
C VAL A 113 2.53 -4.48 4.13
N THR A 114 3.35 -5.40 4.64
CA THR A 114 3.27 -6.83 4.34
C THR A 114 2.88 -7.65 5.57
N TYR A 115 2.10 -8.71 5.33
CA TYR A 115 1.75 -9.74 6.32
C TYR A 115 1.71 -11.10 5.61
N ALA A 116 2.32 -12.14 6.18
CA ALA A 116 2.33 -13.49 5.58
C ALA A 116 2.61 -13.48 4.06
N ASP A 117 3.64 -12.73 3.66
CA ASP A 117 4.10 -12.53 2.27
C ASP A 117 3.11 -11.85 1.30
N ILE A 118 1.95 -11.36 1.77
CA ILE A 118 1.06 -10.52 0.98
C ILE A 118 1.27 -9.04 1.27
N SER A 119 1.35 -8.25 0.20
CA SER A 119 1.27 -6.79 0.21
C SER A 119 -0.17 -6.34 0.47
N LEU A 120 -0.39 -5.50 1.49
CA LEU A 120 -1.73 -5.05 1.90
C LEU A 120 -2.08 -3.64 1.41
N VAL A 121 -1.09 -2.83 1.07
CA VAL A 121 -1.26 -1.43 0.64
C VAL A 121 -1.13 -1.34 -0.87
N GLY A 122 -1.93 -0.49 -1.52
CA GLY A 122 -1.75 -0.18 -2.94
C GLY A 122 -2.06 -1.33 -3.89
N ARG A 123 -2.72 -2.40 -3.43
CA ARG A 123 -3.10 -3.56 -4.24
C ARG A 123 -4.48 -3.41 -4.84
N VAL A 124 -4.81 -4.25 -5.82
CA VAL A 124 -6.19 -4.38 -6.29
C VAL A 124 -7.03 -5.04 -5.18
N PRO A 125 -8.17 -4.46 -4.76
CA PRO A 125 -8.97 -4.99 -3.65
C PRO A 125 -9.31 -6.49 -3.77
N SER A 126 -9.66 -6.95 -4.98
CA SER A 126 -10.03 -8.34 -5.23
C SER A 126 -8.89 -9.34 -5.04
N GLU A 127 -7.62 -8.92 -5.12
CA GLU A 127 -6.47 -9.77 -4.85
C GLU A 127 -6.31 -10.01 -3.35
N VAL A 128 -6.43 -8.93 -2.56
CA VAL A 128 -6.34 -9.00 -1.10
C VAL A 128 -7.56 -9.75 -0.53
N GLU A 129 -8.76 -9.45 -1.03
CA GLU A 129 -10.00 -10.16 -0.64
C GLU A 129 -9.89 -11.67 -0.90
N ARG A 130 -9.38 -12.07 -2.08
CA ARG A 130 -9.17 -13.49 -2.39
C ARG A 130 -8.23 -14.17 -1.40
N TRP A 131 -7.17 -13.50 -0.97
CA TRP A 131 -6.26 -14.03 0.03
C TRP A 131 -6.95 -14.17 1.40
N PHE A 132 -7.72 -13.17 1.85
CA PHE A 132 -8.51 -13.27 3.09
C PHE A 132 -9.45 -14.47 3.05
N LEU A 133 -10.19 -14.65 1.95
CA LEU A 133 -11.10 -15.78 1.78
C LEU A 133 -10.37 -17.13 1.82
N ALA A 134 -9.21 -17.25 1.18
CA ALA A 134 -8.42 -18.47 1.21
C ALA A 134 -7.93 -18.82 2.64
N GLN A 135 -7.54 -17.80 3.41
CA GLN A 135 -7.11 -17.97 4.80
C GLN A 135 -8.28 -18.33 5.74
N ALA A 136 -9.47 -17.77 5.48
CA ALA A 136 -10.69 -18.15 6.18
C ALA A 136 -11.08 -19.62 5.92
N GLU A 137 -10.94 -20.08 4.68
CA GLU A 137 -11.29 -21.45 4.28
C GLU A 137 -10.43 -22.51 4.99
N VAL A 138 -9.15 -22.22 5.22
CA VAL A 138 -8.24 -23.09 5.98
C VAL A 138 -8.32 -22.88 7.50
N GLY A 139 -9.14 -21.93 7.96
CA GLY A 139 -9.35 -21.63 9.38
C GLY A 139 -8.20 -20.89 10.05
N GLU A 140 -7.31 -20.26 9.28
CA GLU A 140 -6.16 -19.51 9.80
C GLU A 140 -6.54 -18.08 10.23
N LEU A 141 -7.59 -17.51 9.63
CA LEU A 141 -8.10 -16.18 9.95
C LEU A 141 -9.61 -16.16 10.18
N ASP A 142 -10.03 -15.35 11.14
CA ASP A 142 -11.40 -14.85 11.20
C ASP A 142 -11.58 -13.78 10.11
N VAL A 143 -12.59 -13.95 9.27
CA VAL A 143 -12.90 -12.97 8.21
C VAL A 143 -14.34 -12.54 8.33
N MET A 144 -14.52 -11.23 8.44
CA MET A 144 -15.79 -10.54 8.53
C MET A 144 -15.83 -9.44 7.48
N TYR A 145 -17.02 -9.02 7.08
CA TYR A 145 -17.20 -7.90 6.16
C TYR A 145 -17.85 -6.73 6.88
N SER A 146 -17.34 -5.53 6.65
CA SER A 146 -17.94 -4.28 7.14
C SER A 146 -19.31 -4.05 6.50
N GLN A 147 -20.09 -3.10 7.03
CA GLN A 147 -21.32 -2.65 6.36
C GLN A 147 -21.06 -2.03 4.96
N MET A 148 -19.80 -1.71 4.65
CA MET A 148 -19.35 -1.19 3.37
C MET A 148 -18.71 -2.27 2.47
N ALA A 149 -18.84 -3.56 2.85
CA ALA A 149 -18.26 -4.71 2.18
C ALA A 149 -16.71 -4.71 2.14
N ASP A 150 -16.06 -4.05 3.09
CA ASP A 150 -14.61 -4.14 3.27
C ASP A 150 -14.26 -5.40 4.08
N PRO A 151 -13.32 -6.25 3.64
CA PRO A 151 -12.90 -7.41 4.42
C PRO A 151 -12.12 -6.96 5.66
N SER A 152 -12.37 -7.64 6.77
CA SER A 152 -11.85 -7.31 8.09
C SER A 152 -11.58 -8.57 8.92
N SER A 153 -10.70 -8.44 9.91
CA SER A 153 -10.36 -9.51 10.85
C SER A 153 -10.08 -8.89 12.21
N GLU A 154 -10.78 -9.35 13.23
CA GLU A 154 -10.58 -8.90 14.61
C GLU A 154 -9.31 -9.53 15.20
N SER A 155 -8.98 -10.78 14.85
CA SER A 155 -7.75 -11.41 15.33
C SER A 155 -6.49 -10.73 14.80
N LEU A 156 -6.56 -10.18 13.60
CA LEU A 156 -5.49 -9.35 13.05
C LEU A 156 -5.59 -7.90 13.54
N GLY A 157 -6.79 -7.39 13.77
CA GLY A 157 -7.07 -5.96 14.00
C GLY A 157 -6.86 -5.16 12.73
N ILE A 158 -7.51 -5.60 11.65
CA ILE A 158 -7.43 -4.93 10.34
C ILE A 158 -8.81 -4.83 9.68
N VAL A 159 -9.03 -3.72 8.99
CA VAL A 159 -10.03 -3.60 7.92
C VAL A 159 -9.36 -3.10 6.65
N VAL A 160 -9.56 -3.80 5.55
CA VAL A 160 -8.95 -3.48 4.25
C VAL A 160 -9.90 -2.60 3.47
N ARG A 161 -9.78 -1.28 3.67
CA ARG A 161 -10.54 -0.29 2.89
C ARG A 161 -9.99 -0.20 1.46
N ALA A 162 -10.79 0.37 0.59
CA ALA A 162 -10.37 0.78 -0.75
C ALA A 162 -10.32 2.31 -0.88
N GLN A 163 -9.38 2.82 -1.67
CA GLN A 163 -9.22 4.23 -2.01
C GLN A 163 -9.15 4.37 -3.53
N ARG A 164 -9.89 5.32 -4.09
CA ARG A 164 -9.88 5.62 -5.53
C ARG A 164 -8.78 6.62 -5.88
N ALA A 165 -7.98 6.30 -6.89
CA ALA A 165 -6.99 7.19 -7.47
C ALA A 165 -7.17 7.29 -8.98
N GLY A 166 -7.90 8.32 -9.41
CA GLY A 166 -8.34 8.44 -10.79
C GLY A 166 -9.20 7.25 -11.21
N ASP A 167 -8.69 6.44 -12.13
CA ASP A 167 -9.40 5.30 -12.71
C ASP A 167 -9.09 3.96 -12.02
N VAL A 168 -8.16 3.96 -11.06
CA VAL A 168 -7.83 2.75 -10.28
C VAL A 168 -8.40 2.83 -8.88
N VAL A 169 -8.71 1.67 -8.31
CA VAL A 169 -9.10 1.50 -6.91
C VAL A 169 -8.05 0.62 -6.25
N LEU A 170 -7.47 1.10 -5.17
CA LEU A 170 -6.34 0.48 -4.49
C LEU A 170 -6.64 0.26 -3.02
N THR A 171 -6.02 -0.74 -2.40
CA THR A 171 -6.20 -1.03 -0.97
C THR A 171 -5.53 0.02 -0.08
N ARG A 172 -6.27 0.43 0.94
CA ARG A 172 -5.92 1.39 2.00
C ARG A 172 -6.21 0.72 3.35
N PRO A 173 -5.34 -0.16 3.85
CA PRO A 173 -5.62 -0.87 5.08
C PRO A 173 -5.62 0.08 6.29
N VAL A 174 -6.53 -0.20 7.22
CA VAL A 174 -6.59 0.41 8.55
C VAL A 174 -6.30 -0.67 9.58
N PHE A 175 -5.29 -0.42 10.41
CA PHE A 175 -4.82 -1.32 11.45
C PHE A 175 -5.16 -0.76 12.82
N VAL A 176 -5.45 -1.64 13.78
CA VAL A 176 -5.79 -1.26 15.14
C VAL A 176 -5.05 -2.12 16.18
N GLY A 177 -4.84 -1.55 17.36
CA GLY A 177 -4.33 -2.29 18.51
C GLY A 177 -5.43 -3.13 19.17
N THR A 178 -5.03 -4.02 20.09
CA THR A 178 -5.95 -4.94 20.79
C THR A 178 -7.22 -4.27 21.34
N ALA A 179 -7.08 -3.07 21.92
CA ALA A 179 -8.21 -2.36 22.53
C ALA A 179 -9.32 -1.97 21.54
N TRP A 180 -9.00 -1.87 20.25
CA TRP A 180 -9.90 -1.41 19.19
C TRP A 180 -10.22 -2.52 18.17
N ALA A 181 -9.72 -3.74 18.42
CA ALA A 181 -9.82 -4.87 17.49
C ALA A 181 -11.23 -5.46 17.43
N GLU A 182 -11.93 -5.50 18.57
CA GLU A 182 -13.33 -5.88 18.62
C GLU A 182 -14.15 -4.90 17.76
N ARG A 183 -14.97 -5.44 16.84
CA ARG A 183 -15.76 -4.66 15.87
C ARG A 183 -14.92 -3.75 14.96
N VAL A 184 -13.69 -4.14 14.61
CA VAL A 184 -12.83 -3.35 13.70
C VAL A 184 -13.50 -3.06 12.34
N GLY A 185 -14.34 -3.95 11.85
CA GLY A 185 -15.12 -3.77 10.62
C GLY A 185 -16.44 -2.99 10.79
N ASP A 186 -16.84 -2.63 12.01
CA ASP A 186 -18.12 -1.98 12.25
C ASP A 186 -18.02 -0.46 12.10
N THR A 187 -18.74 0.07 11.12
CA THR A 187 -18.79 1.50 10.79
C THR A 187 -19.61 2.35 11.77
N SER A 188 -20.38 1.71 12.66
CA SER A 188 -21.34 2.35 13.56
C SER A 188 -20.99 2.19 15.04
N GLU A 189 -20.54 1.01 15.45
CA GLU A 189 -20.20 0.67 16.84
C GLU A 189 -18.68 0.50 17.05
N GLY A 190 -17.88 0.50 15.98
CA GLY A 190 -16.43 0.37 16.04
C GLY A 190 -15.74 1.64 16.53
N PHE A 191 -14.49 1.49 17.00
CA PHE A 191 -13.70 2.61 17.49
C PHE A 191 -12.99 3.41 16.38
N ILE A 192 -12.93 2.86 15.16
CA ILE A 192 -12.35 3.57 14.01
C ILE A 192 -13.19 4.81 13.72
N PRO A 193 -12.57 6.02 13.69
CA PRO A 193 -13.31 7.25 13.49
C PRO A 193 -14.10 7.27 12.19
N ARG A 194 -15.30 7.88 12.26
CA ARG A 194 -16.23 7.98 11.14
C ARG A 194 -15.61 8.57 9.86
N THR A 195 -14.66 9.49 10.03
CA THR A 195 -13.92 10.12 8.93
C THR A 195 -13.18 9.11 8.05
N GLU A 196 -12.71 7.98 8.59
CA GLU A 196 -12.04 6.95 7.78
C GLU A 196 -13.00 6.21 6.84
N TRP A 197 -14.26 6.05 7.24
CA TRP A 197 -15.29 5.43 6.42
C TRP A 197 -15.83 6.39 5.35
N GLU A 198 -15.74 7.70 5.61
CA GLU A 198 -16.14 8.76 4.69
C GLU A 198 -15.01 9.23 3.75
N THR A 199 -13.80 8.69 3.91
CA THR A 199 -12.67 8.96 3.00
C THR A 199 -12.69 7.95 1.85
N TRP A 200 -12.71 8.46 0.61
CA TRP A 200 -12.82 7.70 -0.65
C TRP A 200 -11.58 7.85 -1.51
#